data_AF-A0A329M4D7-F1
#
_entry.id   AF-A0A329M4D7-F1
#
_cell.length_a   1.000
_cell.length_b   1.000
_cell.length_c   1.000
_cell.angle_alpha   90.00
_cell.angle_beta   90.00
_cell.angle_gamma   90.00
#
_symmetry.space_group_name_H-M   'P 1'
#
loop_
_entity.id
_entity.type
_entity.pdbx_description
1 polymer ?
#
loop_
_entity_poly.entity_id
_entity_poly.type
_entity_poly.pdbx_seq_one_letter_code
_entity_poly.pdbx_strand_id
1 'polypeptide(L)'
;MFRYNPADTTSADNGGTLLVSTSGARFERIFDGAVNVKWFGARGDGSHDDTTAIQQAIDAKRGTVFMPKGKYLTSAPIVVQTGDSLVGEGPESTIIEKTTVTAATLGTRTMWSAVDNYNVDAVIIALAPNNDYVRYLHIEGIMAKRGAAPETLPKNASYCFYAPRIYFLTQKNVEYRHADTGYYTVNAWMVTLERVSSRWVTKGFVCGDYDAQGGGGTSHTVTSCWAGACEKWAWKINVSYSNFIACGADYIGYNPANPPEFIYQLRGVALTLSGCGTEEATGTLLSVYNIPSIGLSSSVNVVGFMTYNYYGPAAGETYAVSVKNSSMLTLTGGDMAIVGNPGAKFAEITNSAKLFINGLSTNRDYLDDAQTVCTTLGEVSISGAKMKSLTNGQEKRDSYSTNGSINIVGAWNKGLLKFTDSTSREASHLWVDALGSLRIKKGVEPTSDSDGQVVGEQNVKRGTSVQSADGSQATFYIPHGLGNTPNFYNVIPASAKASGIQHVGADSSNIIVYYAAAPGSAANGLIWKWEARL
;
A
#
# COMPACT_ATOMS: atom_id res chain seq x y z
N MET A 1 52.48 3.15 -12.19
CA MET A 1 53.64 3.42 -13.07
C MET A 1 53.28 4.60 -13.98
N PHE A 2 54.24 5.36 -14.48
CA PHE A 2 53.99 6.45 -15.42
C PHE A 2 54.75 6.23 -16.72
N ARG A 3 54.12 6.59 -17.84
CA ARG A 3 54.72 6.64 -19.18
C ARG A 3 54.93 8.09 -19.57
N TYR A 4 56.13 8.44 -19.99
CA TYR A 4 56.38 9.72 -20.64
C TYR A 4 55.71 9.75 -22.03
N ASN A 5 54.90 10.77 -22.30
CA ASN A 5 54.29 10.99 -23.61
C ASN A 5 54.85 12.28 -24.24
N PRO A 6 55.87 12.19 -25.13
CA PRO A 6 56.44 13.37 -25.79
C PRO A 6 55.48 14.04 -26.79
N ALA A 7 54.45 13.34 -27.27
CA ALA A 7 53.48 13.89 -28.21
C ALA A 7 52.43 14.77 -27.53
N ASP A 8 52.18 14.57 -26.23
CA ASP A 8 51.30 15.43 -25.46
C ASP A 8 52.07 16.65 -24.96
N THR A 9 51.74 17.81 -25.55
CA THR A 9 52.36 19.09 -25.23
C THR A 9 51.37 20.12 -24.66
N THR A 10 50.12 19.72 -24.40
CA THR A 10 49.02 20.66 -24.07
C THR A 10 48.23 20.26 -22.84
N SER A 11 48.17 18.98 -22.47
CA SER A 11 47.41 18.57 -21.29
C SER A 11 47.96 19.21 -20.01
N ALA A 12 47.04 19.65 -19.16
CA ALA A 12 47.35 20.22 -17.85
C ALA A 12 47.57 19.13 -16.81
N ASP A 13 48.46 19.39 -15.84
CA ASP A 13 48.62 18.54 -14.66
C ASP A 13 47.30 18.44 -13.91
N ASN A 14 46.87 17.21 -13.61
CA ASN A 14 45.64 16.96 -12.83
C ASN A 14 45.91 16.31 -11.47
N GLY A 15 47.18 16.22 -11.06
CA GLY A 15 47.61 15.76 -9.75
C GLY A 15 47.60 14.24 -9.58
N GLY A 16 47.11 13.45 -10.54
CA GLY A 16 46.92 12.02 -10.37
C GLY A 16 47.16 11.16 -11.60
N THR A 17 46.34 11.32 -12.65
CA THR A 17 46.42 10.50 -13.87
C THR A 17 47.34 11.10 -14.93
N LEU A 18 47.56 12.41 -14.90
CA LEU A 18 48.51 13.11 -15.75
C LEU A 18 49.29 14.10 -14.90
N LEU A 19 50.62 13.98 -14.95
CA LEU A 19 51.55 14.87 -14.25
C LEU A 19 52.42 15.63 -15.25
N VAL A 20 52.72 16.89 -14.96
CA VAL A 20 53.60 17.74 -15.78
C VAL A 20 54.84 18.08 -14.97
N SER A 21 56.02 17.70 -15.45
CA SER A 21 57.28 18.04 -14.78
C SER A 21 57.56 19.55 -14.88
N THR A 22 58.54 20.01 -14.08
CA THR A 22 59.09 21.36 -14.17
C THR A 22 59.66 21.71 -15.56
N SER A 23 60.08 20.71 -16.33
CA SER A 23 60.52 20.87 -17.72
C SER A 23 59.39 20.86 -18.75
N GLY A 24 58.12 20.71 -18.32
CA GLY A 24 56.96 20.60 -19.20
C GLY A 24 56.76 19.22 -19.82
N ALA A 25 57.46 18.17 -19.35
CA ALA A 25 57.24 16.80 -19.83
C ALA A 25 55.96 16.21 -19.22
N ARG A 26 55.14 15.53 -20.04
CA ARG A 26 53.85 14.96 -19.63
C ARG A 26 54.01 13.48 -19.33
N PHE A 27 53.55 13.07 -18.16
CA PHE A 27 53.60 11.70 -17.68
C PHE A 27 52.20 11.18 -17.44
N GLU A 28 51.80 10.19 -18.22
CA GLU A 28 50.50 9.52 -18.11
C GLU A 28 50.62 8.33 -17.16
N ARG A 29 49.71 8.23 -16.20
CA ARG A 29 49.65 7.06 -15.34
C ARG A 29 49.22 5.85 -16.17
N ILE A 30 50.00 4.78 -16.08
CA ILE A 30 49.61 3.46 -16.62
C ILE A 30 48.83 2.75 -15.51
N PHE A 31 47.56 2.46 -15.80
CA PHE A 31 46.66 1.70 -14.93
C PHE A 31 45.62 0.97 -15.76
N ASP A 32 45.02 -0.05 -15.16
CA ASP A 32 43.84 -0.74 -15.66
C ASP A 32 42.76 -0.68 -14.56
N GLY A 33 41.49 -0.62 -14.95
CA GLY A 33 40.35 -0.49 -14.02
C GLY A 33 40.17 0.93 -13.45
N ALA A 34 39.93 1.01 -12.14
CA ALA A 34 39.45 2.22 -11.47
C ALA A 34 40.54 3.26 -11.15
N VAL A 35 40.14 4.53 -11.14
CA VAL A 35 40.96 5.65 -10.66
C VAL A 35 40.96 5.69 -9.15
N ASN A 36 42.12 5.65 -8.51
CA ASN A 36 42.21 5.69 -7.05
C ASN A 36 42.35 7.13 -6.53
N VAL A 37 41.49 7.55 -5.59
CA VAL A 37 41.57 8.90 -4.97
C VAL A 37 42.91 9.20 -4.30
N LYS A 38 43.63 8.18 -3.81
CA LYS A 38 44.97 8.34 -3.22
C LYS A 38 46.00 8.83 -4.23
N TRP A 39 45.79 8.60 -5.53
CA TRP A 39 46.69 9.11 -6.57
C TRP A 39 46.67 10.63 -6.68
N PHE A 40 45.58 11.27 -6.24
CA PHE A 40 45.38 12.71 -6.22
C PHE A 40 45.69 13.33 -4.85
N GLY A 41 46.27 12.55 -3.93
CA GLY A 41 46.71 13.04 -2.62
C GLY A 41 45.70 12.86 -1.48
N ALA A 42 44.55 12.21 -1.72
CA ALA A 42 43.62 11.90 -0.63
C ALA A 42 44.30 10.97 0.38
N ARG A 43 44.11 11.21 1.67
CA ARG A 43 44.73 10.46 2.77
C ARG A 43 43.77 9.55 3.49
N GLY A 44 42.50 9.91 3.63
CA GLY A 44 41.49 9.07 4.28
C GLY A 44 41.85 8.67 5.72
N ASP A 45 42.60 9.53 6.42
CA ASP A 45 43.14 9.27 7.76
C ASP A 45 42.29 9.87 8.90
N GLY A 46 41.15 10.48 8.56
CA GLY A 46 40.24 11.10 9.50
C GLY A 46 40.72 12.42 10.08
N SER A 47 41.78 13.02 9.53
CA SER A 47 42.37 14.29 10.00
C SER A 47 42.63 15.31 8.88
N HIS A 48 43.00 14.84 7.69
CA HIS A 48 43.24 15.72 6.54
C HIS A 48 41.97 16.02 5.76
N ASP A 49 41.89 17.24 5.21
CA ASP A 49 40.87 17.60 4.26
C ASP A 49 41.18 17.00 2.88
N ASP A 50 40.37 16.03 2.49
CA ASP A 50 40.50 15.26 1.25
C ASP A 50 39.64 15.82 0.10
N THR A 51 38.94 16.94 0.31
CA THR A 51 37.97 17.52 -0.63
C THR A 51 38.53 17.66 -2.04
N THR A 52 39.65 18.39 -2.18
CA THR A 52 40.24 18.68 -3.50
C THR A 52 40.72 17.42 -4.20
N ALA A 53 41.36 16.51 -3.46
CA ALA A 53 41.90 15.27 -4.02
C ALA A 53 40.78 14.34 -4.54
N ILE A 54 39.68 14.23 -3.79
CA ILE A 54 38.52 13.44 -4.21
C ILE A 54 37.87 14.07 -5.44
N GLN A 55 37.68 15.40 -5.43
CA GLN A 55 37.05 16.09 -6.56
C GLN A 55 37.90 15.97 -7.82
N GLN A 56 39.22 16.13 -7.74
CA GLN A 56 40.14 15.94 -8.89
C GLN A 56 40.09 14.53 -9.45
N ALA A 57 39.94 13.50 -8.61
CA ALA A 57 39.79 12.12 -9.07
C ALA A 57 38.50 11.90 -9.87
N ILE A 58 37.39 12.52 -9.45
CA ILE A 58 36.10 12.51 -10.16
C ILE A 58 36.20 13.32 -11.47
N ASP A 59 36.82 14.50 -11.42
CA ASP A 59 36.95 15.42 -12.56
C ASP A 59 37.91 14.89 -13.63
N ALA A 60 38.73 13.88 -13.32
CA ALA A 60 39.57 13.20 -14.31
C ALA A 60 38.75 12.45 -15.37
N LYS A 61 37.48 12.11 -15.10
CA LYS A 61 36.53 11.44 -16.02
C LYS A 61 37.12 10.22 -16.73
N ARG A 62 37.79 9.33 -15.97
CA ARG A 62 38.38 8.07 -16.49
C ARG A 62 37.64 6.81 -16.01
N GLY A 63 36.31 6.90 -15.84
CA GLY A 63 35.47 5.79 -15.39
C GLY A 63 35.27 5.79 -13.88
N THR A 64 35.29 4.59 -13.27
CA THR A 64 35.06 4.42 -11.82
C THR A 64 36.16 5.06 -10.98
N VAL A 65 35.76 5.81 -9.96
CA VAL A 65 36.61 6.32 -8.89
C VAL A 65 36.51 5.38 -7.70
N PHE A 66 37.64 4.78 -7.35
CA PHE A 66 37.80 3.91 -6.20
C PHE A 66 38.30 4.69 -4.98
N MET A 67 37.61 4.51 -3.86
CA MET A 67 37.90 5.07 -2.56
C MET A 67 38.30 3.97 -1.57
N PRO A 68 39.61 3.70 -1.39
CA PRO A 68 40.06 2.69 -0.44
C PRO A 68 39.52 2.93 0.97
N LYS A 69 39.53 1.91 1.82
CA LYS A 69 39.20 2.05 3.25
C LYS A 69 39.87 3.28 3.86
N GLY A 70 39.09 4.07 4.60
CA GLY A 70 39.54 5.29 5.24
C GLY A 70 38.39 6.22 5.60
N LYS A 71 38.69 7.19 6.47
CA LYS A 71 37.80 8.29 6.81
C LYS A 71 38.30 9.54 6.10
N TYR A 72 37.58 9.97 5.07
CA TYR A 72 37.89 11.13 4.25
C TYR A 72 37.13 12.33 4.75
N LEU A 73 37.82 13.30 5.35
CA LEU A 73 37.16 14.54 5.77
C LEU A 73 37.00 15.45 4.57
N THR A 74 35.85 16.12 4.46
CA THR A 74 35.64 17.15 3.44
C THR A 74 35.17 18.46 4.05
N SER A 75 35.71 19.58 3.59
CA SER A 75 35.27 20.92 3.93
C SER A 75 34.17 21.45 3.00
N ALA A 76 33.96 20.81 1.85
CA ALA A 76 32.91 21.13 0.89
C ALA A 76 32.17 19.86 0.40
N PRO A 77 31.00 20.00 -0.24
CA PRO A 77 30.33 18.87 -0.89
C PRO A 77 31.18 18.25 -1.99
N ILE A 78 31.10 16.92 -2.14
CA ILE A 78 31.63 16.22 -3.31
C ILE A 78 30.59 16.28 -4.43
N VAL A 79 30.99 16.77 -5.60
CA VAL A 79 30.09 16.96 -6.75
C VAL A 79 30.27 15.81 -7.73
N VAL A 80 29.16 15.15 -8.04
CA VAL A 80 29.07 14.09 -9.05
C VAL A 80 28.11 14.52 -10.18
N GLN A 81 28.37 14.03 -11.38
CA GLN A 81 27.66 14.36 -12.61
C GLN A 81 27.33 13.11 -13.42
N THR A 82 26.77 13.29 -14.61
CA THR A 82 26.42 12.21 -15.52
C THR A 82 27.62 11.31 -15.85
N GLY A 83 27.43 10.00 -15.70
CA GLY A 83 28.42 8.97 -15.98
C GLY A 83 29.45 8.73 -14.88
N ASP A 84 29.40 9.47 -13.77
CA ASP A 84 30.32 9.25 -12.67
C ASP A 84 30.01 7.95 -11.92
N SER A 85 31.05 7.30 -11.42
CA SER A 85 30.94 6.11 -10.58
C SER A 85 31.88 6.22 -9.39
N LEU A 86 31.35 6.07 -8.18
CA LEU A 86 32.09 6.17 -6.92
C LEU A 86 31.95 4.87 -6.12
N VAL A 87 33.06 4.18 -5.88
CA VAL A 87 33.06 2.85 -5.25
C VAL A 87 34.03 2.82 -4.07
N GLY A 88 33.52 2.45 -2.89
CA GLY A 88 34.31 2.17 -1.70
C GLY A 88 34.36 0.68 -1.33
N GLU A 89 34.97 0.38 -0.19
CA GLU A 89 35.12 -1.00 0.31
C GLU A 89 33.98 -1.45 1.25
N GLY A 90 32.98 -0.58 1.47
CA GLY A 90 31.84 -0.82 2.35
C GLY A 90 31.54 0.40 3.22
N PRO A 91 30.28 0.61 3.66
CA PRO A 91 29.87 1.84 4.31
C PRO A 91 30.62 2.13 5.63
N GLU A 92 30.96 1.11 6.40
CA GLU A 92 31.77 1.30 7.63
C GLU A 92 33.29 1.29 7.40
N SER A 93 33.73 1.05 6.15
CA SER A 93 35.15 1.04 5.77
C SER A 93 35.56 2.30 5.02
N THR A 94 34.73 2.80 4.12
CA THR A 94 34.97 4.01 3.33
C THR A 94 33.95 5.07 3.74
N ILE A 95 34.40 6.06 4.52
CA ILE A 95 33.55 7.09 5.12
C ILE A 95 33.92 8.44 4.53
N ILE A 96 32.97 9.14 3.93
CA ILE A 96 33.06 10.56 3.56
C ILE A 96 32.35 11.36 4.65
N GLU A 97 33.11 12.16 5.39
CA GLU A 97 32.58 12.98 6.48
C GLU A 97 32.77 14.46 6.17
N LYS A 98 31.67 15.15 5.84
CA LYS A 98 31.70 16.60 5.67
C LYS A 98 31.70 17.28 7.04
N THR A 99 32.78 17.97 7.38
CA THR A 99 33.02 18.54 8.71
C THR A 99 32.49 19.96 8.89
N THR A 100 32.06 20.59 7.81
CA THR A 100 31.55 21.97 7.81
C THR A 100 30.03 22.01 7.62
N VAL A 101 29.42 23.13 8.00
CA VAL A 101 28.01 23.49 7.69
C VAL A 101 27.90 24.34 6.42
N THR A 102 29.01 24.61 5.74
CA THR A 102 29.05 25.52 4.58
C THR A 102 28.31 24.91 3.41
N ALA A 103 27.32 25.64 2.88
CA ALA A 103 26.62 25.27 1.66
C ALA A 103 27.55 25.33 0.45
N ALA A 104 27.23 24.59 -0.61
CA ALA A 104 27.90 24.71 -1.89
C ALA A 104 27.70 26.11 -2.51
N THR A 105 28.56 26.47 -3.47
CA THR A 105 28.41 27.66 -4.31
C THR A 105 28.28 27.24 -5.78
N LEU A 106 27.18 26.56 -6.11
CA LEU A 106 26.91 25.95 -7.42
C LEU A 106 25.81 26.66 -8.24
N GLY A 107 25.10 27.59 -7.61
CA GLY A 107 24.01 28.38 -8.19
C GLY A 107 22.71 27.58 -8.30
N THR A 108 21.84 28.03 -9.22
CA THR A 108 20.57 27.35 -9.52
C THR A 108 20.65 26.61 -10.85
N ARG A 109 19.76 25.63 -11.05
CA ARG A 109 19.48 25.01 -12.35
C ARG A 109 18.00 25.06 -12.65
N THR A 110 17.67 25.28 -13.91
CA THR A 110 16.27 25.30 -14.35
C THR A 110 15.91 23.97 -15.00
N MET A 111 14.69 23.50 -14.75
CA MET A 111 14.10 22.39 -15.47
C MET A 111 12.64 22.73 -15.80
N TRP A 112 12.38 23.02 -17.07
CA TRP A 112 11.13 23.65 -17.50
C TRP A 112 10.89 24.97 -16.73
N SER A 113 9.82 25.06 -15.92
CA SER A 113 9.55 26.18 -15.02
C SER A 113 10.09 25.99 -13.60
N ALA A 114 10.58 24.79 -13.26
CA ALA A 114 11.12 24.51 -11.93
C ALA A 114 12.55 25.06 -11.80
N VAL A 115 12.89 25.52 -10.60
CA VAL A 115 14.23 26.03 -10.26
C VAL A 115 14.76 25.27 -9.05
N ASP A 116 15.85 24.53 -9.25
CA ASP A 116 16.55 23.83 -8.17
C ASP A 116 17.72 24.68 -7.67
N ASN A 117 17.83 24.84 -6.36
CA ASN A 117 18.96 25.54 -5.74
C ASN A 117 20.03 24.52 -5.35
N TYR A 118 21.22 24.62 -5.95
CA TYR A 118 22.38 23.78 -5.61
C TYR A 118 23.31 24.43 -4.57
N ASN A 119 23.00 25.64 -4.09
CA ASN A 119 23.67 26.24 -2.93
C ASN A 119 23.13 25.65 -1.62
N VAL A 120 23.39 24.36 -1.41
CA VAL A 120 22.91 23.59 -0.25
C VAL A 120 24.07 22.99 0.54
N ASP A 121 23.87 22.78 1.83
CA ASP A 121 24.79 22.02 2.67
C ASP A 121 24.57 20.52 2.43
N ALA A 122 25.45 19.88 1.70
CA ALA A 122 25.34 18.45 1.39
C ALA A 122 26.70 17.75 1.44
N VAL A 123 26.71 16.44 1.73
CA VAL A 123 27.94 15.63 1.61
C VAL A 123 28.23 15.31 0.15
N ILE A 124 27.23 14.84 -0.58
CA ILE A 124 27.30 14.55 -2.02
C ILE A 124 26.18 15.30 -2.76
N ILE A 125 26.55 15.96 -3.85
CA ILE A 125 25.61 16.66 -4.74
C ILE A 125 25.69 16.03 -6.13
N ALA A 126 24.57 15.50 -6.63
CA ALA A 126 24.43 15.15 -8.04
C ALA A 126 24.02 16.39 -8.83
N LEU A 127 24.99 17.06 -9.45
CA LEU A 127 24.81 18.35 -10.11
C LEU A 127 24.33 18.17 -11.55
N ALA A 128 23.03 18.39 -11.78
CA ALA A 128 22.45 18.36 -13.11
C ALA A 128 22.87 19.60 -13.95
N PRO A 129 23.00 19.46 -15.28
CA PRO A 129 23.03 20.60 -16.19
C PRO A 129 21.68 21.36 -16.18
N ASN A 130 21.67 22.56 -16.77
CA ASN A 130 20.39 23.24 -17.04
C ASN A 130 19.55 22.42 -18.02
N ASN A 131 18.25 22.31 -17.72
CA ASN A 131 17.25 21.63 -18.53
C ASN A 131 17.58 20.16 -18.84
N ASP A 132 18.27 19.49 -17.92
CA ASP A 132 18.64 18.08 -18.04
C ASP A 132 18.74 17.43 -16.65
N TYR A 133 19.03 16.14 -16.62
CA TYR A 133 19.22 15.32 -15.42
C TYR A 133 20.66 14.80 -15.32
N VAL A 134 21.11 14.53 -14.10
CA VAL A 134 22.20 13.58 -13.90
C VAL A 134 21.74 12.18 -14.31
N ARG A 135 22.58 11.44 -15.03
CA ARG A 135 22.27 10.07 -15.46
C ARG A 135 23.45 9.13 -15.43
N TYR A 136 23.19 7.82 -15.34
CA TYR A 136 24.22 6.78 -15.27
C TYR A 136 25.17 6.96 -14.08
N LEU A 137 24.64 7.42 -12.94
CA LEU A 137 25.40 7.57 -11.70
C LEU A 137 25.41 6.23 -10.96
N HIS A 138 26.59 5.74 -10.56
CA HIS A 138 26.76 4.56 -9.71
C HIS A 138 27.47 4.94 -8.40
N ILE A 139 26.87 4.64 -7.26
CA ILE A 139 27.52 4.82 -5.95
C ILE A 139 27.44 3.52 -5.16
N GLU A 140 28.59 3.02 -4.69
CA GLU A 140 28.63 1.75 -3.99
C GLU A 140 29.62 1.74 -2.83
N GLY A 141 29.24 1.09 -1.73
CA GLY A 141 30.17 0.72 -0.66
C GLY A 141 30.76 1.92 0.10
N ILE A 142 29.99 2.98 0.32
CA ILE A 142 30.43 4.16 1.07
C ILE A 142 29.42 4.57 2.14
N MET A 143 29.90 5.25 3.17
CA MET A 143 29.08 6.08 4.03
C MET A 143 29.30 7.55 3.69
N ALA A 144 28.22 8.29 3.50
CA ALA A 144 28.23 9.74 3.36
C ALA A 144 27.54 10.36 4.57
N LYS A 145 28.30 11.05 5.42
CA LYS A 145 27.79 11.61 6.67
C LYS A 145 28.26 13.04 6.89
N ARG A 146 27.49 13.78 7.70
CA ARG A 146 27.98 15.02 8.27
C ARG A 146 28.73 14.75 9.59
N GLY A 147 29.74 15.56 9.89
CA GLY A 147 30.32 15.64 11.22
C GLY A 147 29.27 16.24 12.16
N ALA A 148 28.68 15.43 13.03
CA ALA A 148 27.70 15.91 14.01
C ALA A 148 28.41 16.58 15.19
N ALA A 149 27.86 17.69 15.69
CA ALA A 149 28.01 18.02 17.11
C ALA A 149 27.14 17.03 17.91
N PRO A 150 27.56 16.57 19.11
CA PRO A 150 27.01 15.36 19.74
C PRO A 150 25.53 15.39 20.14
N GLU A 151 24.83 16.53 20.11
CA GLU A 151 23.53 16.67 20.81
C GLU A 151 22.37 17.24 19.98
N THR A 152 22.57 17.67 18.73
CA THR A 152 21.45 18.09 17.88
C THR A 152 21.70 17.70 16.42
N LEU A 153 20.78 16.91 15.84
CA LEU A 153 20.76 16.76 14.39
C LEU A 153 20.61 18.14 13.76
N PRO A 154 21.32 18.43 12.65
CA PRO A 154 21.24 19.73 12.03
C PRO A 154 19.80 20.01 11.61
N LYS A 155 19.18 21.07 12.15
CA LYS A 155 17.82 21.51 11.78
C LYS A 155 17.79 22.41 10.54
N ASN A 156 18.95 22.69 9.96
CA ASN A 156 19.09 23.36 8.68
C ASN A 156 18.92 22.34 7.54
N ALA A 157 18.32 22.76 6.42
CA ALA A 157 18.10 21.95 5.23
C ALA A 157 19.44 21.43 4.64
N SER A 158 19.96 20.35 5.24
CA SER A 158 21.24 19.72 4.92
C SER A 158 21.02 18.27 4.49
N TYR A 159 21.91 17.76 3.66
CA TYR A 159 21.69 16.50 2.95
C TYR A 159 22.91 15.58 3.03
N CYS A 160 22.71 14.27 3.14
CA CYS A 160 23.80 13.34 2.83
C CYS A 160 23.96 13.22 1.31
N PHE A 161 22.86 12.93 0.61
CA PHE A 161 22.79 12.87 -0.84
C PHE A 161 21.69 13.79 -1.38
N TYR A 162 22.10 14.80 -2.16
CA TYR A 162 21.22 15.78 -2.78
C TYR A 162 21.24 15.61 -4.30
N ALA A 163 20.14 15.11 -4.88
CA ALA A 163 20.02 14.85 -6.31
C ALA A 163 18.63 15.24 -6.84
N PRO A 164 18.32 16.54 -7.00
CA PRO A 164 17.00 16.99 -7.41
C PRO A 164 16.53 16.37 -8.73
N ARG A 165 17.42 16.31 -9.74
CA ARG A 165 17.10 15.79 -11.08
C ARG A 165 18.05 14.64 -11.41
N ILE A 166 17.55 13.41 -11.27
CA ILE A 166 18.36 12.23 -11.59
C ILE A 166 17.57 11.11 -12.29
N TYR A 167 18.22 10.35 -13.18
CA TYR A 167 17.70 9.07 -13.65
C TYR A 167 18.81 8.06 -13.92
N PHE A 168 18.47 6.78 -14.12
CA PHE A 168 19.49 5.72 -14.26
C PHE A 168 20.54 5.77 -13.14
N LEU A 169 20.04 5.89 -11.91
CA LEU A 169 20.84 5.85 -10.69
C LEU A 169 20.90 4.41 -10.18
N THR A 170 22.10 3.95 -9.84
CA THR A 170 22.29 2.76 -9.01
C THR A 170 23.02 3.14 -7.73
N GLN A 171 22.46 2.74 -6.59
CA GLN A 171 23.17 2.80 -5.31
C GLN A 171 23.13 1.45 -4.61
N LYS A 172 24.28 1.01 -4.10
CA LYS A 172 24.43 -0.30 -3.47
C LYS A 172 25.30 -0.24 -2.20
N ASN A 173 24.82 -0.79 -1.08
CA ASN A 173 25.57 -0.78 0.18
C ASN A 173 26.04 0.63 0.58
N VAL A 174 25.13 1.62 0.52
CA VAL A 174 25.42 3.02 0.84
C VAL A 174 24.73 3.40 2.15
N GLU A 175 25.42 4.15 3.00
CA GLU A 175 24.84 4.62 4.26
C GLU A 175 24.91 6.15 4.40
N TYR A 176 23.79 6.75 4.80
CA TYR A 176 23.62 8.18 5.04
C TYR A 176 23.43 8.45 6.52
N ARG A 177 24.20 9.38 7.10
CA ARG A 177 24.05 9.76 8.52
C ARG A 177 24.19 11.25 8.82
N HIS A 178 23.50 11.69 9.87
CA HIS A 178 23.72 12.95 10.58
C HIS A 178 23.44 14.24 9.81
N ALA A 179 22.68 14.18 8.71
CA ALA A 179 22.13 15.35 8.05
C ALA A 179 20.64 15.52 8.41
N ASP A 180 20.04 16.63 7.99
CA ASP A 180 18.59 16.81 8.08
C ASP A 180 17.86 15.79 7.19
N THR A 181 18.33 15.56 5.96
CA THR A 181 17.79 14.54 5.05
C THR A 181 18.88 13.58 4.59
N GLY A 182 18.67 12.27 4.68
CA GLY A 182 19.64 11.30 4.17
C GLY A 182 19.67 11.25 2.65
N TYR A 183 18.61 10.75 2.04
CA TYR A 183 18.46 10.63 0.59
C TYR A 183 17.40 11.59 0.07
N TYR A 184 17.75 12.48 -0.85
CA TYR A 184 16.83 13.48 -1.40
C TYR A 184 16.84 13.53 -2.92
N THR A 185 15.68 13.29 -3.53
CA THR A 185 15.40 13.55 -4.94
C THR A 185 14.08 14.29 -5.13
N VAL A 186 14.01 15.13 -6.17
CA VAL A 186 12.78 15.88 -6.53
C VAL A 186 12.07 15.19 -7.69
N ASN A 187 12.76 14.99 -8.80
CA ASN A 187 12.28 14.27 -9.96
C ASN A 187 13.28 13.18 -10.33
N ALA A 188 12.89 11.94 -10.05
CA ALA A 188 13.76 10.79 -10.25
C ALA A 188 13.08 9.67 -11.05
N TRP A 189 13.81 9.01 -11.95
CA TRP A 189 13.26 7.86 -12.68
C TRP A 189 14.29 6.79 -13.03
N MET A 190 13.84 5.55 -13.17
CA MET A 190 14.73 4.38 -13.44
C MET A 190 15.85 4.29 -12.39
N VAL A 191 15.46 4.16 -11.13
CA VAL A 191 16.38 4.17 -9.98
C VAL A 191 16.41 2.80 -9.33
N THR A 192 17.61 2.30 -9.03
CA THR A 192 17.81 1.09 -8.24
C THR A 192 18.56 1.40 -6.95
N LEU A 193 17.97 1.05 -5.82
CA LEU A 193 18.62 1.12 -4.50
C LEU A 193 18.66 -0.30 -3.91
N GLU A 194 19.85 -0.79 -3.58
CA GLU A 194 20.07 -2.11 -2.97
C GLU A 194 20.84 -1.94 -1.67
N ARG A 195 20.23 -2.26 -0.51
CA ARG A 195 20.89 -2.14 0.79
C ARG A 195 21.43 -0.74 1.07
N VAL A 196 20.62 0.27 0.76
CA VAL A 196 20.90 1.67 1.09
C VAL A 196 20.21 2.00 2.42
N SER A 197 20.91 2.67 3.32
CA SER A 197 20.34 3.06 4.61
C SER A 197 20.46 4.55 4.89
N SER A 198 19.44 5.13 5.53
CA SER A 198 19.45 6.49 6.03
C SER A 198 19.19 6.50 7.52
N ARG A 199 20.19 6.87 8.32
CA ARG A 199 20.16 6.67 9.77
C ARG A 199 20.60 7.87 10.59
N TRP A 200 19.96 8.11 11.73
CA TRP A 200 20.24 9.28 12.58
C TRP A 200 20.17 10.58 11.76
N VAL A 201 19.02 10.80 11.15
CA VAL A 201 18.70 11.98 10.34
C VAL A 201 17.32 12.49 10.74
N THR A 202 16.96 13.73 10.39
CA THR A 202 15.59 14.20 10.63
C THR A 202 14.61 13.45 9.74
N LYS A 203 14.96 13.31 8.46
CA LYS A 203 14.13 12.77 7.37
C LYS A 203 14.91 11.69 6.63
N GLY A 204 14.42 10.46 6.60
CA GLY A 204 15.11 9.32 6.00
C GLY A 204 15.30 9.45 4.48
N PHE A 205 14.34 8.91 3.75
CA PHE A 205 14.30 8.91 2.28
C PHE A 205 13.21 9.84 1.77
N VAL A 206 13.58 10.68 0.81
CA VAL A 206 12.66 11.45 -0.03
C VAL A 206 12.87 11.04 -1.46
N CYS A 207 11.95 10.21 -1.98
CA CYS A 207 11.97 9.70 -3.34
C CYS A 207 10.93 10.48 -4.16
N GLY A 208 11.40 11.37 -5.03
CA GLY A 208 10.54 12.07 -5.99
C GLY A 208 9.65 13.15 -5.37
N ASP A 209 10.20 14.08 -4.60
CA ASP A 209 9.47 15.09 -3.81
C ASP A 209 8.41 15.89 -4.59
N TYR A 210 7.18 15.38 -4.68
CA TYR A 210 6.05 16.07 -5.33
C TYR A 210 5.67 17.43 -4.74
N ASP A 211 6.16 17.79 -3.55
CA ASP A 211 5.90 19.10 -2.95
C ASP A 211 6.89 20.17 -3.45
N ALA A 212 8.01 19.75 -4.03
CA ALA A 212 8.90 20.60 -4.79
C ALA A 212 8.40 20.79 -6.24
N GLN A 213 8.75 21.93 -6.85
CA GLN A 213 8.31 22.24 -8.20
C GLN A 213 8.84 21.21 -9.21
N GLY A 214 7.95 20.72 -10.07
CA GLY A 214 8.27 19.67 -11.04
C GLY A 214 8.67 18.33 -10.39
N GLY A 215 8.26 18.09 -9.14
CA GLY A 215 8.55 16.87 -8.41
C GLY A 215 7.80 15.64 -8.89
N GLY A 216 8.24 14.47 -8.45
CA GLY A 216 7.66 13.16 -8.76
C GLY A 216 8.69 12.13 -9.18
N GLY A 217 8.24 11.05 -9.79
CA GLY A 217 9.16 10.08 -10.36
C GLY A 217 8.52 8.78 -10.76
N THR A 218 9.31 7.91 -11.37
CA THR A 218 8.84 6.60 -11.82
C THR A 218 9.89 5.50 -11.67
N SER A 219 9.49 4.25 -11.81
CA SER A 219 10.42 3.13 -12.07
C SER A 219 11.53 2.99 -11.02
N HIS A 220 11.16 3.10 -9.74
CA HIS A 220 12.07 2.80 -8.64
C HIS A 220 11.99 1.32 -8.27
N THR A 221 13.14 0.68 -8.14
CA THR A 221 13.29 -0.64 -7.52
C THR A 221 14.15 -0.49 -6.28
N VAL A 222 13.54 -0.56 -5.12
CA VAL A 222 14.21 -0.34 -3.82
C VAL A 222 14.15 -1.62 -3.03
N THR A 223 15.30 -2.25 -2.77
CA THR A 223 15.37 -3.59 -2.17
C THR A 223 16.24 -3.59 -0.93
N SER A 224 15.74 -4.15 0.16
CA SER A 224 16.45 -4.32 1.43
C SER A 224 17.06 -3.02 1.96
N CYS A 225 16.38 -1.89 1.75
CA CYS A 225 16.82 -0.57 2.21
C CYS A 225 16.22 -0.24 3.58
N TRP A 226 16.89 0.63 4.34
CA TRP A 226 16.55 0.83 5.76
C TRP A 226 16.62 2.28 6.21
N ALA A 227 15.52 2.79 6.77
CA ALA A 227 15.52 4.05 7.51
C ALA A 227 15.56 3.76 9.00
N GLY A 228 16.51 4.33 9.74
CA GLY A 228 16.68 4.02 11.18
C GLY A 228 16.93 5.26 12.03
N ALA A 229 16.30 5.39 13.19
CA ALA A 229 16.45 6.56 14.06
C ALA A 229 16.22 7.88 13.30
N CYS A 230 15.11 7.97 12.56
CA CYS A 230 14.69 9.21 11.91
C CYS A 230 13.73 9.98 12.82
N GLU A 231 13.93 11.29 13.00
CA GLU A 231 13.09 12.08 13.90
C GLU A 231 11.66 12.26 13.37
N LYS A 232 11.51 12.67 12.10
CA LYS A 232 10.20 13.02 11.54
C LYS A 232 9.53 11.91 10.73
N TRP A 233 10.27 11.30 9.81
CA TRP A 233 9.77 10.21 8.98
C TRP A 233 10.87 9.35 8.39
N ALA A 234 10.51 8.11 8.07
CA ALA A 234 11.36 7.15 7.40
C ALA A 234 11.33 7.33 5.88
N TRP A 235 10.13 7.30 5.29
CA TRP A 235 9.95 7.17 3.85
C TRP A 235 8.90 8.15 3.33
N LYS A 236 9.34 9.07 2.48
CA LYS A 236 8.47 9.88 1.61
C LYS A 236 8.59 9.35 0.19
N ILE A 237 7.63 8.51 -0.22
CA ILE A 237 7.64 7.76 -1.47
C ILE A 237 6.65 8.41 -2.43
N ASN A 238 7.17 9.28 -3.28
CA ASN A 238 6.42 10.12 -4.20
C ASN A 238 6.71 9.72 -5.66
N VAL A 239 6.58 8.42 -5.95
CA VAL A 239 6.95 7.82 -7.24
C VAL A 239 5.90 6.80 -7.70
N SER A 240 5.75 6.65 -9.01
CA SER A 240 4.79 5.73 -9.66
C SER A 240 5.48 4.55 -10.35
N TYR A 241 4.74 3.49 -10.69
CA TYR A 241 5.28 2.28 -11.33
C TYR A 241 6.53 1.74 -10.63
N SER A 242 6.46 1.64 -9.30
CA SER A 242 7.64 1.44 -8.45
C SER A 242 7.39 0.36 -7.39
N ASN A 243 8.46 -0.34 -7.02
CA ASN A 243 8.44 -1.43 -6.05
C ASN A 243 9.46 -1.20 -4.93
N PHE A 244 8.99 -1.33 -3.70
CA PHE A 244 9.80 -1.32 -2.49
C PHE A 244 9.69 -2.69 -1.84
N ILE A 245 10.81 -3.38 -1.68
CA ILE A 245 10.87 -4.82 -1.41
C ILE A 245 11.74 -5.06 -0.18
N ALA A 246 11.16 -5.63 0.86
CA ALA A 246 11.85 -5.95 2.12
C ALA A 246 12.56 -4.74 2.75
N CYS A 247 11.94 -3.55 2.68
CA CYS A 247 12.49 -2.34 3.29
C CYS A 247 11.99 -2.15 4.72
N GLY A 248 12.83 -1.57 5.59
CA GLY A 248 12.53 -1.35 7.00
C GLY A 248 12.47 0.12 7.42
N ALA A 249 11.83 0.36 8.56
CA ALA A 249 11.77 1.66 9.22
C ALA A 249 11.81 1.45 10.75
N ASP A 250 12.93 1.80 11.38
CA ASP A 250 13.17 1.47 12.79
C ASP A 250 13.43 2.72 13.63
N TYR A 251 12.98 2.76 14.88
CA TYR A 251 13.25 3.88 15.80
C TYR A 251 12.78 5.23 15.25
N ILE A 252 11.63 5.24 14.57
CA ILE A 252 11.09 6.46 13.95
C ILE A 252 10.33 7.27 14.98
N GLY A 253 10.58 8.58 15.04
CA GLY A 253 9.94 9.45 16.02
C GLY A 253 10.53 9.37 17.41
N TYR A 254 11.76 8.88 17.56
CA TYR A 254 12.41 8.70 18.86
C TYR A 254 12.65 10.02 19.62
N ASN A 255 12.72 11.16 18.93
CA ASN A 255 12.98 12.46 19.53
C ASN A 255 11.65 13.20 19.84
N PRO A 256 11.23 13.30 21.12
CA PRO A 256 9.97 13.95 21.46
C PRO A 256 9.98 15.47 21.19
N ALA A 257 11.16 16.10 21.10
CA ALA A 257 11.28 17.52 20.77
C ALA A 257 11.07 17.82 19.28
N ASN A 258 11.04 16.78 18.43
CA ASN A 258 10.75 16.89 17.01
C ASN A 258 9.85 15.71 16.60
N PRO A 259 8.55 15.79 16.94
CA PRO A 259 7.65 14.65 16.85
C PRO A 259 7.50 14.13 15.41
N PRO A 260 7.27 12.83 15.24
CA PRO A 260 7.07 12.21 13.94
C PRO A 260 5.77 12.68 13.30
N GLU A 261 5.80 12.83 11.97
CA GLU A 261 4.59 13.12 11.17
C GLU A 261 3.99 11.81 10.65
N PHE A 262 4.81 11.01 9.97
CA PHE A 262 4.45 9.72 9.41
C PHE A 262 5.68 8.82 9.33
N ILE A 263 5.46 7.53 9.17
CA ILE A 263 6.52 6.55 8.93
C ILE A 263 6.68 6.40 7.41
N TYR A 264 5.60 6.07 6.72
CA TYR A 264 5.53 5.99 5.26
C TYR A 264 4.47 6.96 4.71
N GLN A 265 4.90 7.93 3.91
CA GLN A 265 4.02 8.67 3.02
C GLN A 265 4.11 8.05 1.62
N LEU A 266 2.95 7.72 1.04
CA LEU A 266 2.84 6.99 -0.21
C LEU A 266 1.97 7.79 -1.19
N ARG A 267 2.62 8.36 -2.21
CA ARG A 267 1.98 9.10 -3.30
C ARG A 267 2.47 8.59 -4.64
N GLY A 268 1.60 7.91 -5.37
CA GLY A 268 1.99 7.30 -6.63
C GLY A 268 0.89 6.41 -7.19
N VAL A 269 0.97 6.14 -8.48
CA VAL A 269 0.09 5.20 -9.18
C VAL A 269 0.89 3.94 -9.50
N ALA A 270 0.29 2.76 -9.29
CA ALA A 270 0.98 1.48 -9.43
C ALA A 270 2.25 1.41 -8.55
N LEU A 271 2.10 1.80 -7.28
CA LEU A 271 3.15 1.73 -6.26
C LEU A 271 2.92 0.49 -5.39
N THR A 272 3.96 -0.33 -5.19
CA THR A 272 3.87 -1.52 -4.34
C THR A 272 4.95 -1.52 -3.26
N LEU A 273 4.55 -1.82 -2.02
CA LEU A 273 5.44 -2.19 -0.92
C LEU A 273 5.22 -3.68 -0.64
N SER A 274 6.29 -4.50 -0.66
CA SER A 274 6.22 -5.95 -0.51
C SER A 274 7.19 -6.42 0.56
N GLY A 275 6.68 -7.00 1.64
CA GLY A 275 7.47 -7.47 2.77
C GLY A 275 8.18 -6.35 3.54
N CYS A 276 7.71 -5.11 3.43
CA CYS A 276 8.24 -3.99 4.19
C CYS A 276 7.75 -4.04 5.64
N GLY A 277 8.44 -3.35 6.55
CA GLY A 277 8.02 -3.33 7.95
C GLY A 277 8.52 -2.12 8.73
N THR A 278 8.14 -2.11 10.00
CA THR A 278 8.48 -1.05 10.95
C THR A 278 8.74 -1.63 12.33
N GLU A 279 9.79 -1.17 13.00
CA GLU A 279 10.09 -1.53 14.39
C GLU A 279 10.27 -0.28 15.29
N GLU A 280 9.79 -0.33 16.53
CA GLU A 280 10.06 0.72 17.55
C GLU A 280 9.72 2.13 17.06
N ALA A 281 8.49 2.35 16.61
CA ALA A 281 8.15 3.58 15.89
C ALA A 281 6.89 4.27 16.40
N THR A 282 6.87 5.59 16.29
CA THR A 282 5.72 6.46 16.57
C THR A 282 5.40 7.30 15.32
N GLY A 283 4.13 7.63 15.10
CA GLY A 283 3.65 8.43 13.97
C GLY A 283 2.57 7.73 13.15
N THR A 284 2.00 8.41 12.16
CA THR A 284 1.08 7.78 11.19
C THR A 284 1.84 6.73 10.40
N LEU A 285 1.49 5.45 10.50
CA LEU A 285 2.22 4.37 9.85
C LEU A 285 2.19 4.50 8.32
N LEU A 286 1.00 4.58 7.73
CA LEU A 286 0.79 4.72 6.28
C LEU A 286 -0.06 5.96 5.99
N SER A 287 0.49 6.94 5.29
CA SER A 287 -0.22 8.14 4.84
C SER A 287 -0.32 8.15 3.32
N VAL A 288 -1.54 7.96 2.80
CA VAL A 288 -1.84 7.84 1.36
C VAL A 288 -2.83 8.94 0.97
N TYR A 289 -2.43 9.78 0.03
CA TYR A 289 -3.32 10.83 -0.49
C TYR A 289 -2.97 11.17 -1.93
N ASN A 290 -3.78 12.03 -2.55
CA ASN A 290 -3.65 12.36 -3.97
C ASN A 290 -2.33 13.09 -4.29
N ILE A 291 -2.10 13.32 -5.57
CA ILE A 291 -0.94 14.03 -6.11
C ILE A 291 -1.45 15.33 -6.74
N PRO A 292 -1.65 16.41 -5.95
CA PRO A 292 -2.29 17.62 -6.43
C PRO A 292 -1.54 18.26 -7.61
N SER A 293 -0.20 18.17 -7.61
CA SER A 293 0.67 18.76 -8.62
C SER A 293 0.46 18.21 -10.03
N ILE A 294 -0.12 17.02 -10.18
CA ILE A 294 -0.42 16.39 -11.48
C ILE A 294 -1.88 15.92 -11.60
N GLY A 295 -2.74 16.28 -10.65
CA GLY A 295 -4.17 15.98 -10.70
C GLY A 295 -4.54 14.49 -10.61
N LEU A 296 -3.64 13.64 -10.12
CA LEU A 296 -3.87 12.19 -10.01
C LEU A 296 -4.20 11.77 -8.58
N SER A 297 -4.93 10.67 -8.43
CA SER A 297 -5.13 9.98 -7.15
C SER A 297 -4.10 8.88 -6.97
N SER A 298 -3.67 8.62 -5.74
CA SER A 298 -2.72 7.54 -5.48
C SER A 298 -3.39 6.18 -5.54
N SER A 299 -2.66 5.16 -6.00
CA SER A 299 -3.09 3.76 -6.03
C SER A 299 -1.91 2.90 -5.58
N VAL A 300 -2.02 2.40 -4.35
CA VAL A 300 -0.93 1.77 -3.61
C VAL A 300 -1.33 0.37 -3.15
N ASN A 301 -0.44 -0.61 -3.37
CA ASN A 301 -0.57 -1.96 -2.85
C ASN A 301 0.51 -2.20 -1.78
N VAL A 302 0.10 -2.74 -0.64
CA VAL A 302 1.01 -3.13 0.44
C VAL A 302 0.75 -4.59 0.74
N VAL A 303 1.79 -5.42 0.61
CA VAL A 303 1.70 -6.88 0.72
C VAL A 303 2.66 -7.37 1.81
N GLY A 304 2.13 -8.08 2.81
CA GLY A 304 2.92 -8.67 3.88
C GLY A 304 3.66 -7.64 4.74
N PHE A 305 2.97 -6.60 5.18
CA PHE A 305 3.57 -5.56 6.03
C PHE A 305 3.60 -6.00 7.49
N MET A 306 4.72 -5.78 8.18
CA MET A 306 4.86 -6.13 9.60
C MET A 306 5.20 -4.91 10.46
N THR A 307 4.58 -4.83 11.64
CA THR A 307 4.97 -3.91 12.70
C THR A 307 5.45 -4.67 13.93
N TYR A 308 6.47 -4.16 14.60
CA TYR A 308 6.89 -4.61 15.92
C TYR A 308 7.10 -3.39 16.83
N ASN A 309 6.48 -3.36 18.01
CA ASN A 309 6.51 -2.18 18.91
C ASN A 309 6.16 -0.86 18.20
N TYR A 310 5.08 -0.86 17.42
CA TYR A 310 4.54 0.37 16.84
C TYR A 310 3.60 1.04 17.84
N TYR A 311 3.93 2.25 18.29
CA TYR A 311 3.25 2.96 19.38
C TYR A 311 2.07 3.83 18.91
N GLY A 312 1.73 3.78 17.62
CA GLY A 312 0.67 4.60 17.05
C GLY A 312 1.12 6.04 16.76
N PRO A 313 0.18 6.89 16.30
CA PRO A 313 0.44 8.31 16.10
C PRO A 313 0.68 9.06 17.42
N ALA A 314 1.44 10.17 17.35
CA ALA A 314 1.63 11.07 18.49
C ALA A 314 0.31 11.76 18.91
N ALA A 315 0.24 12.24 20.16
CA ALA A 315 -0.97 12.89 20.70
C ALA A 315 -1.45 14.06 19.81
N GLY A 316 -2.64 13.92 19.22
CA GLY A 316 -3.26 14.90 18.32
C GLY A 316 -3.56 14.36 16.91
N GLU A 317 -2.82 13.35 16.45
CA GLU A 317 -3.12 12.55 15.26
C GLU A 317 -3.84 11.28 15.69
N THR A 318 -4.89 10.87 14.99
CA THR A 318 -5.76 9.78 15.50
C THR A 318 -5.52 8.43 14.83
N TYR A 319 -4.90 8.36 13.65
CA TYR A 319 -5.00 7.17 12.79
C TYR A 319 -3.65 6.60 12.35
N ALA A 320 -3.45 5.28 12.50
CA ALA A 320 -2.27 4.58 12.00
C ALA A 320 -2.21 4.55 10.46
N VAL A 321 -3.36 4.39 9.81
CA VAL A 321 -3.50 4.41 8.35
C VAL A 321 -4.41 5.56 7.95
N SER A 322 -3.95 6.45 7.07
CA SER A 322 -4.75 7.57 6.56
C SER A 322 -4.83 7.48 5.04
N VAL A 323 -6.03 7.34 4.48
CA VAL A 323 -6.27 7.34 3.03
C VAL A 323 -7.23 8.47 2.65
N LYS A 324 -6.78 9.40 1.79
CA LYS A 324 -7.50 10.65 1.51
C LYS A 324 -7.63 10.94 0.00
N ASN A 325 -8.61 11.78 -0.33
CA ASN A 325 -8.75 12.46 -1.63
C ASN A 325 -8.75 11.50 -2.83
N SER A 326 -9.78 10.65 -2.92
CA SER A 326 -9.99 9.68 -4.01
C SER A 326 -8.85 8.66 -4.21
N SER A 327 -7.88 8.60 -3.28
CA SER A 327 -6.78 7.65 -3.35
C SER A 327 -7.20 6.26 -2.85
N MET A 328 -6.44 5.26 -3.26
CA MET A 328 -6.71 3.86 -2.96
C MET A 328 -5.49 3.21 -2.32
N LEU A 329 -5.74 2.47 -1.25
CA LEU A 329 -4.76 1.60 -0.58
C LEU A 329 -5.33 0.18 -0.49
N THR A 330 -4.54 -0.81 -0.89
CA THR A 330 -4.82 -2.23 -0.67
C THR A 330 -3.79 -2.80 0.30
N LEU A 331 -4.24 -3.38 1.39
CA LEU A 331 -3.42 -4.13 2.36
C LEU A 331 -3.69 -5.62 2.19
N THR A 332 -2.66 -6.43 1.92
CA THR A 332 -2.78 -7.88 1.72
C THR A 332 -1.79 -8.65 2.57
N GLY A 333 -2.27 -9.45 3.52
CA GLY A 333 -1.42 -10.18 4.46
C GLY A 333 -0.64 -9.27 5.41
N GLY A 334 0.06 -9.86 6.37
CA GLY A 334 0.91 -9.15 7.32
C GLY A 334 0.28 -8.96 8.70
N ASP A 335 1.01 -8.29 9.59
CA ASP A 335 0.65 -8.04 10.99
C ASP A 335 0.91 -6.56 11.30
N MET A 336 -0.17 -5.82 11.55
CA MET A 336 -0.14 -4.39 11.85
C MET A 336 -0.81 -4.16 13.21
N ALA A 337 0.00 -4.12 14.26
CA ALA A 337 -0.44 -3.99 15.64
C ALA A 337 0.05 -2.66 16.24
N ILE A 338 -0.86 -1.95 16.90
CA ILE A 338 -0.55 -0.76 17.70
C ILE A 338 -0.39 -1.21 19.17
N VAL A 339 0.69 -0.78 19.82
CA VAL A 339 1.03 -1.18 21.19
C VAL A 339 1.00 0.04 22.11
N GLY A 340 0.41 -0.11 23.29
CA GLY A 340 0.53 0.88 24.38
C GLY A 340 -0.22 2.20 24.17
N ASN A 341 -1.10 2.28 23.17
CA ASN A 341 -1.84 3.50 22.84
C ASN A 341 -3.34 3.22 22.66
N PRO A 342 -4.14 3.16 23.76
CA PRO A 342 -5.55 2.80 23.70
C PRO A 342 -6.44 3.84 22.99
N GLY A 343 -5.93 5.06 22.75
CA GLY A 343 -6.63 6.11 22.02
C GLY A 343 -6.36 6.14 20.51
N ALA A 344 -5.38 5.35 20.04
CA ALA A 344 -5.05 5.28 18.62
C ALA A 344 -6.12 4.49 17.86
N LYS A 345 -6.53 5.02 16.71
CA LYS A 345 -7.45 4.37 15.79
C LYS A 345 -6.68 3.75 14.64
N PHE A 346 -7.23 2.68 14.07
CA PHE A 346 -6.58 1.98 12.98
C PHE A 346 -6.54 2.82 11.69
N ALA A 347 -7.70 3.24 11.15
CA ALA A 347 -7.73 3.92 9.85
C ALA A 347 -8.65 5.15 9.77
N GLU A 348 -8.29 6.11 8.91
CA GLU A 348 -9.15 7.19 8.43
C GLU A 348 -9.27 7.12 6.91
N ILE A 349 -10.51 7.24 6.41
CA ILE A 349 -10.82 7.22 4.97
C ILE A 349 -11.69 8.43 4.67
N THR A 350 -11.20 9.38 3.88
CA THR A 350 -11.91 10.64 3.61
C THR A 350 -11.91 11.02 2.14
N ASN A 351 -12.85 11.91 1.76
CA ASN A 351 -12.90 12.53 0.43
C ASN A 351 -12.90 11.51 -0.71
N SER A 352 -13.79 10.51 -0.65
CA SER A 352 -13.95 9.44 -1.65
C SER A 352 -12.77 8.47 -1.81
N ALA A 353 -11.84 8.46 -0.86
CA ALA A 353 -10.77 7.46 -0.80
C ALA A 353 -11.30 6.04 -0.54
N LYS A 354 -10.47 5.03 -0.78
CA LYS A 354 -10.80 3.61 -0.59
C LYS A 354 -9.67 2.87 0.11
N LEU A 355 -10.03 2.01 1.06
CA LEU A 355 -9.11 1.09 1.74
C LEU A 355 -9.65 -0.34 1.58
N PHE A 356 -8.83 -1.22 1.02
CA PHE A 356 -9.11 -2.65 0.89
C PHE A 356 -8.18 -3.43 1.81
N ILE A 357 -8.73 -4.38 2.57
CA ILE A 357 -7.96 -5.20 3.51
C ILE A 357 -8.23 -6.68 3.25
N ASN A 358 -7.17 -7.46 3.04
CA ASN A 358 -7.25 -8.89 2.79
C ASN A 358 -6.20 -9.65 3.62
N GLY A 359 -6.61 -10.33 4.69
CA GLY A 359 -5.73 -11.24 5.43
C GLY A 359 -4.72 -10.63 6.40
N LEU A 360 -5.01 -9.46 6.99
CA LEU A 360 -4.21 -8.96 8.12
C LEU A 360 -4.46 -9.84 9.36
N SER A 361 -3.39 -10.34 9.97
CA SER A 361 -3.46 -10.93 11.31
C SER A 361 -3.34 -9.79 12.33
N THR A 362 -4.46 -9.23 12.80
CA THR A 362 -4.42 -8.28 13.92
C THR A 362 -4.62 -9.03 15.22
N ASN A 363 -3.75 -8.76 16.20
CA ASN A 363 -3.95 -9.20 17.57
C ASN A 363 -4.52 -8.01 18.36
N ARG A 364 -5.81 -8.11 18.76
CA ARG A 364 -6.58 -7.22 19.66
C ARG A 364 -7.37 -6.06 19.00
N ASP A 365 -8.70 -6.19 19.02
CA ASP A 365 -9.71 -5.20 19.47
C ASP A 365 -9.53 -3.69 19.17
N TYR A 366 -9.43 -3.26 17.89
CA TYR A 366 -9.43 -1.81 17.56
C TYR A 366 -10.25 -1.40 16.33
N LEU A 367 -11.07 -2.29 15.76
CA LEU A 367 -12.05 -1.88 14.75
C LEU A 367 -13.31 -1.38 15.46
N ASP A 368 -13.38 -0.08 15.68
CA ASP A 368 -14.61 0.62 16.10
C ASP A 368 -15.67 0.42 14.99
N ASP A 369 -16.90 0.02 15.34
CA ASP A 369 -18.00 -0.43 14.45
C ASP A 369 -18.44 0.57 13.34
N ALA A 370 -17.81 1.75 13.27
CA ALA A 370 -18.11 2.82 12.33
C ALA A 370 -17.16 2.91 11.12
N GLN A 371 -16.09 2.11 11.04
CA GLN A 371 -15.15 2.17 9.93
C GLN A 371 -15.56 1.24 8.78
N THR A 372 -15.95 1.80 7.64
CA THR A 372 -16.28 1.00 6.45
C THR A 372 -14.99 0.48 5.79
N VAL A 373 -14.46 -0.61 6.33
CA VAL A 373 -13.36 -1.38 5.76
C VAL A 373 -13.95 -2.30 4.69
N CYS A 374 -13.44 -2.25 3.47
CA CYS A 374 -13.78 -3.21 2.42
C CYS A 374 -12.90 -4.45 2.66
N THR A 375 -13.31 -5.32 3.59
CA THR A 375 -12.62 -6.58 3.87
C THR A 375 -12.97 -7.60 2.78
N THR A 376 -11.99 -8.35 2.28
CA THR A 376 -12.24 -9.53 1.43
C THR A 376 -12.11 -10.85 2.19
N LEU A 377 -12.32 -10.80 3.51
CA LEU A 377 -12.52 -11.97 4.34
C LEU A 377 -13.87 -11.84 5.03
N GLY A 378 -14.85 -12.62 4.59
CA GLY A 378 -16.05 -12.94 5.37
C GLY A 378 -17.13 -11.87 5.54
N GLU A 379 -16.87 -10.59 5.22
CA GLU A 379 -17.90 -9.54 5.18
C GLU A 379 -17.77 -8.73 3.89
N VAL A 380 -18.75 -8.87 3.00
CA VAL A 380 -18.86 -8.02 1.80
C VAL A 380 -19.36 -6.65 2.24
N SER A 381 -18.44 -5.79 2.67
CA SER A 381 -18.70 -4.38 2.94
C SER A 381 -18.51 -3.57 1.66
N ILE A 382 -19.60 -3.44 0.89
CA ILE A 382 -19.63 -2.55 -0.28
C ILE A 382 -19.84 -1.11 0.22
N SER A 383 -18.76 -0.42 0.56
CA SER A 383 -18.79 1.03 0.77
C SER A 383 -18.57 1.75 -0.55
N GLY A 384 -19.58 2.48 -1.03
CA GLY A 384 -19.47 3.37 -2.19
C GLY A 384 -20.08 2.88 -3.50
N ALA A 385 -20.81 1.75 -3.52
CA ALA A 385 -21.72 1.49 -4.65
C ALA A 385 -22.93 2.41 -4.56
N LYS A 386 -22.90 3.52 -5.30
CA LYS A 386 -24.12 4.24 -5.65
C LYS A 386 -24.90 3.36 -6.62
N MET A 387 -25.90 2.63 -6.14
CA MET A 387 -26.96 2.15 -7.02
C MET A 387 -27.77 3.37 -7.46
N LYS A 388 -27.62 3.76 -8.73
CA LYS A 388 -28.45 4.78 -9.35
C LYS A 388 -29.85 4.19 -9.56
N SER A 389 -30.87 4.80 -8.95
CA SER A 389 -32.26 4.57 -9.33
C SER A 389 -32.45 4.99 -10.80
N LEU A 390 -32.90 4.07 -11.64
CA LEU A 390 -33.34 4.35 -13.00
C LEU A 390 -34.80 4.78 -12.94
N THR A 391 -35.08 6.05 -13.23
CA THR A 391 -36.36 6.40 -13.86
C THR A 391 -36.30 6.04 -15.34
N ASN A 392 -37.43 5.54 -15.84
CA ASN A 392 -37.65 4.92 -17.14
C ASN A 392 -36.90 5.58 -18.33
N GLY A 393 -36.11 4.80 -19.10
CA GLY A 393 -35.96 5.07 -20.54
C GLY A 393 -34.58 5.33 -21.18
N GLN A 394 -33.43 5.01 -20.60
CA GLN A 394 -32.16 5.02 -21.37
C GLN A 394 -31.24 3.84 -21.03
N GLU A 395 -31.10 2.89 -21.96
CA GLU A 395 -30.02 1.90 -21.93
C GLU A 395 -28.66 2.58 -22.16
N LYS A 396 -27.76 2.48 -21.19
CA LYS A 396 -26.32 2.39 -21.44
C LYS A 396 -25.74 1.27 -20.59
N ARG A 397 -25.25 0.24 -21.29
CA ARG A 397 -24.56 -0.92 -20.75
C ARG A 397 -23.15 -0.51 -20.33
N ASP A 398 -22.86 -0.62 -19.05
CA ASP A 398 -21.51 -0.88 -18.53
C ASP A 398 -21.61 -2.10 -17.62
N SER A 399 -21.21 -3.24 -18.15
CA SER A 399 -21.14 -4.52 -17.45
C SER A 399 -19.85 -4.59 -16.63
N TYR A 400 -19.95 -4.75 -15.31
CA TYR A 400 -18.86 -5.21 -14.45
C TYR A 400 -19.25 -6.57 -13.87
N SER A 401 -18.40 -7.58 -14.12
CA SER A 401 -18.66 -8.97 -13.75
C SER A 401 -18.56 -9.19 -12.24
N THR A 402 -19.60 -9.77 -11.65
CA THR A 402 -19.52 -10.46 -10.36
C THR A 402 -19.55 -11.97 -10.62
N ASN A 403 -18.40 -12.58 -10.88
CA ASN A 403 -18.26 -14.03 -10.66
C ASN A 403 -17.89 -14.27 -9.19
N GLY A 404 -18.80 -13.92 -8.30
CA GLY A 404 -18.68 -14.15 -6.87
C GLY A 404 -20.05 -14.39 -6.26
N SER A 405 -20.27 -15.58 -5.72
CA SER A 405 -21.40 -15.90 -4.85
C SER A 405 -21.21 -15.25 -3.49
N ILE A 406 -22.26 -14.62 -2.94
CA ILE A 406 -22.32 -14.22 -1.54
C ILE A 406 -22.66 -15.47 -0.71
N ASN A 407 -21.67 -16.04 -0.02
CA ASN A 407 -21.88 -17.16 0.91
C ASN A 407 -22.03 -16.62 2.33
N ILE A 408 -23.25 -16.65 2.87
CA ILE A 408 -23.53 -16.38 4.29
C ILE A 408 -23.55 -17.74 5.00
N VAL A 409 -22.58 -18.01 5.87
CA VAL A 409 -22.50 -19.25 6.65
C VAL A 409 -22.44 -18.88 8.13
N GLY A 410 -23.52 -19.11 8.88
CA GLY A 410 -23.59 -18.82 10.31
C GLY A 410 -24.96 -19.13 10.92
N ALA A 411 -25.04 -19.23 12.25
CA ALA A 411 -26.30 -19.26 12.99
C ALA A 411 -26.91 -17.84 13.08
N TRP A 412 -28.21 -17.72 13.39
CA TRP A 412 -28.96 -16.44 13.46
C TRP A 412 -28.24 -15.33 14.24
N ASN A 413 -27.42 -15.68 15.23
CA ASN A 413 -26.64 -14.73 16.02
C ASN A 413 -25.30 -14.29 15.40
N LYS A 414 -24.97 -14.70 14.16
CA LYS A 414 -23.69 -14.40 13.49
C LYS A 414 -23.77 -14.23 11.95
N GLY A 415 -24.96 -14.14 11.34
CA GLY A 415 -25.05 -13.96 9.88
C GLY A 415 -26.40 -13.46 9.37
N LEU A 416 -26.54 -12.14 9.23
CA LEU A 416 -27.59 -11.46 8.45
C LEU A 416 -26.99 -10.26 7.72
N LEU A 417 -27.60 -9.85 6.62
CA LEU A 417 -27.22 -8.64 5.88
C LEU A 417 -28.03 -7.45 6.38
N LYS A 418 -27.35 -6.46 6.97
CA LYS A 418 -27.96 -5.22 7.46
C LYS A 418 -27.77 -4.07 6.45
N PHE A 419 -28.86 -3.56 5.92
CA PHE A 419 -28.91 -2.34 5.13
C PHE A 419 -29.38 -1.18 6.02
N THR A 420 -28.67 -0.05 6.01
CA THR A 420 -29.11 1.13 6.77
C THR A 420 -29.37 2.27 5.80
N ASP A 421 -30.56 2.87 5.86
CA ASP A 421 -30.86 4.06 5.08
C ASP A 421 -30.03 5.24 5.59
N SER A 422 -29.31 5.91 4.69
CA SER A 422 -28.35 6.96 5.05
C SER A 422 -29.00 8.23 5.59
N THR A 423 -30.30 8.42 5.35
CA THR A 423 -31.04 9.66 5.68
C THR A 423 -31.84 9.48 6.96
N SER A 424 -32.59 8.37 7.06
CA SER A 424 -33.48 8.05 8.18
C SER A 424 -32.79 7.25 9.29
N ARG A 425 -31.60 6.69 9.02
CA ARG A 425 -30.88 5.74 9.91
C ARG A 425 -31.67 4.47 10.22
N GLU A 426 -32.73 4.19 9.46
CA GLU A 426 -33.55 3.00 9.66
C GLU A 426 -32.85 1.78 9.06
N ALA A 427 -32.77 0.68 9.81
CA ALA A 427 -32.12 -0.55 9.39
C ALA A 427 -33.12 -1.55 8.78
N SER A 428 -32.66 -2.34 7.82
CA SER A 428 -33.34 -3.52 7.26
C SER A 428 -32.38 -4.71 7.32
N HIS A 429 -32.86 -5.84 7.80
CA HIS A 429 -32.09 -7.06 8.05
C HIS A 429 -32.57 -8.15 7.12
N LEU A 430 -31.67 -8.87 6.43
CA LEU A 430 -31.98 -9.98 5.52
C LEU A 430 -31.19 -11.25 5.91
N TRP A 431 -31.84 -12.40 6.10
CA TRP A 431 -31.18 -13.66 6.47
C TRP A 431 -31.90 -14.87 5.88
N VAL A 432 -31.31 -16.06 5.97
CA VAL A 432 -32.00 -17.33 5.68
C VAL A 432 -32.28 -18.03 7.00
N ASP A 433 -33.53 -18.42 7.25
CA ASP A 433 -33.91 -19.12 8.48
C ASP A 433 -33.46 -20.58 8.50
N ALA A 434 -33.59 -21.25 9.64
CA ALA A 434 -33.24 -22.66 9.82
C ALA A 434 -34.05 -23.62 8.92
N LEU A 435 -35.14 -23.15 8.31
CA LEU A 435 -35.96 -23.89 7.36
C LEU A 435 -35.58 -23.59 5.90
N GLY A 436 -34.54 -22.77 5.66
CA GLY A 436 -34.05 -22.41 4.34
C GLY A 436 -34.82 -21.27 3.67
N SER A 437 -35.69 -20.56 4.40
CA SER A 437 -36.49 -19.45 3.88
C SER A 437 -35.72 -18.14 4.01
N LEU A 438 -35.63 -17.35 2.93
CA LEU A 438 -35.11 -15.99 2.99
C LEU A 438 -36.07 -15.12 3.83
N ARG A 439 -35.57 -14.28 4.73
CA ARG A 439 -36.36 -13.43 5.65
C ARG A 439 -35.84 -12.00 5.68
N ILE A 440 -36.76 -11.04 5.83
CA ILE A 440 -36.50 -9.61 6.00
C ILE A 440 -37.16 -9.05 7.26
N LYS A 441 -36.48 -8.15 7.97
CA LYS A 441 -37.03 -7.38 9.10
C LYS A 441 -36.58 -5.93 9.06
N LYS A 442 -37.51 -5.00 9.16
CA LYS A 442 -37.22 -3.56 9.25
C LYS A 442 -37.14 -3.10 10.71
N GLY A 443 -36.27 -2.14 10.99
CA GLY A 443 -36.14 -1.48 12.29
C GLY A 443 -35.11 -2.15 13.19
N VAL A 444 -35.55 -2.75 14.29
CA VAL A 444 -34.68 -3.39 15.29
C VAL A 444 -34.15 -4.74 14.82
N GLU A 445 -33.03 -5.16 15.40
CA GLU A 445 -32.40 -6.44 15.09
C GLU A 445 -33.36 -7.63 15.36
N PRO A 446 -33.28 -8.72 14.58
CA PRO A 446 -34.08 -9.93 14.84
C PRO A 446 -33.69 -10.59 16.17
N THR A 447 -34.68 -10.81 17.02
CA THR A 447 -34.60 -11.47 18.33
C THR A 447 -34.74 -13.00 18.27
N SER A 448 -35.10 -13.54 17.10
CA SER A 448 -35.13 -14.96 16.82
C SER A 448 -35.05 -15.23 15.32
N ASP A 449 -34.79 -16.48 14.97
CA ASP A 449 -34.70 -16.96 13.59
C ASP A 449 -36.00 -16.75 12.78
N SER A 450 -37.16 -16.69 13.47
CA SER A 450 -38.48 -16.46 12.87
C SER A 450 -38.97 -15.00 12.93
N ASP A 451 -38.18 -14.07 13.46
CA ASP A 451 -38.60 -12.71 13.80
C ASP A 451 -38.77 -11.76 12.57
N GLY A 452 -38.60 -12.28 11.36
CA GLY A 452 -38.76 -11.53 10.11
C GLY A 452 -39.83 -12.10 9.20
N GLN A 453 -40.26 -11.28 8.24
CA GLN A 453 -41.14 -11.71 7.17
C GLN A 453 -40.36 -12.54 6.15
N VAL A 454 -40.92 -13.65 5.67
CA VAL A 454 -40.28 -14.43 4.59
C VAL A 454 -40.31 -13.62 3.29
N VAL A 455 -39.16 -13.52 2.62
CA VAL A 455 -38.98 -12.84 1.34
C VAL A 455 -39.18 -13.84 0.21
N GLY A 456 -40.20 -13.60 -0.60
CA GLY A 456 -40.69 -14.57 -1.57
C GLY A 456 -41.70 -15.48 -0.89
N GLU A 457 -42.95 -15.37 -1.31
CA GLU A 457 -43.96 -16.32 -0.89
C GLU A 457 -43.55 -17.71 -1.42
N GLN A 458 -43.60 -18.75 -0.57
CA GLN A 458 -43.61 -20.11 -1.10
C GLN A 458 -44.96 -20.35 -1.78
N ASN A 459 -45.12 -19.75 -2.96
CA ASN A 459 -46.27 -19.90 -3.85
C ASN A 459 -46.35 -21.30 -4.46
N VAL A 460 -45.60 -22.26 -3.91
CA VAL A 460 -45.65 -23.67 -4.29
C VAL A 460 -45.44 -24.51 -3.03
N LYS A 461 -46.45 -25.29 -2.66
CA LYS A 461 -46.37 -26.33 -1.63
C LYS A 461 -46.63 -27.68 -2.28
N ARG A 462 -45.87 -28.69 -1.88
CA ARG A 462 -45.98 -30.06 -2.40
C ARG A 462 -45.86 -31.05 -1.25
N GLY A 463 -46.48 -32.20 -1.38
CA GLY A 463 -46.37 -33.24 -0.37
C GLY A 463 -46.93 -34.57 -0.79
N THR A 464 -46.86 -35.53 0.13
CA THR A 464 -47.59 -36.79 0.06
C THR A 464 -48.55 -36.84 1.23
N SER A 465 -49.83 -37.06 0.97
CA SER A 465 -50.85 -37.30 2.00
C SER A 465 -51.12 -38.80 2.10
N VAL A 466 -51.16 -39.32 3.32
CA VAL A 466 -51.52 -40.71 3.64
C VAL A 466 -52.71 -40.68 4.56
N GLN A 467 -53.82 -41.28 4.15
CA GLN A 467 -55.06 -41.32 4.93
C GLN A 467 -55.68 -42.72 4.90
N SER A 468 -56.53 -43.00 5.88
CA SER A 468 -57.32 -44.23 5.92
C SER A 468 -58.68 -44.01 5.26
N ALA A 469 -59.19 -45.04 4.57
CA ALA A 469 -60.57 -45.12 4.12
C ALA A 469 -61.36 -46.06 5.03
N ASP A 470 -62.60 -45.69 5.36
CA ASP A 470 -63.55 -46.53 6.09
C ASP A 470 -64.56 -47.26 5.18
N GLY A 471 -64.55 -46.97 3.87
CA GLY A 471 -65.50 -47.52 2.89
C GLY A 471 -66.79 -46.73 2.76
N SER A 472 -66.96 -45.62 3.48
CA SER A 472 -68.18 -44.78 3.47
C SER A 472 -67.90 -43.33 3.06
N GLN A 473 -66.71 -42.80 3.37
CA GLN A 473 -66.31 -41.44 3.05
C GLN A 473 -65.88 -41.29 1.59
N ALA A 474 -66.48 -40.32 0.88
CA ALA A 474 -66.15 -40.00 -0.51
C ALA A 474 -65.34 -38.70 -0.69
N THR A 475 -65.10 -37.96 0.40
CA THR A 475 -64.39 -36.66 0.37
C THR A 475 -63.27 -36.63 1.39
N PHE A 476 -62.07 -36.25 0.96
CA PHE A 476 -60.86 -36.21 1.80
C PHE A 476 -60.17 -34.86 1.71
N TYR A 477 -59.55 -34.41 2.82
CA TYR A 477 -58.95 -33.09 2.95
C TYR A 477 -57.43 -33.21 3.15
N ILE A 478 -56.66 -32.48 2.37
CA ILE A 478 -55.20 -32.43 2.42
C ILE A 478 -54.78 -31.00 2.81
N PRO A 479 -54.29 -30.76 4.03
CA PRO A 479 -53.81 -29.44 4.44
C PRO A 479 -52.63 -28.97 3.57
N HIS A 480 -52.75 -27.82 2.92
CA HIS A 480 -51.70 -27.32 2.00
C HIS A 480 -50.83 -26.20 2.59
N GLY A 481 -51.28 -25.51 3.64
CA GLY A 481 -50.46 -24.54 4.38
C GLY A 481 -50.10 -23.25 3.62
N LEU A 482 -50.93 -22.81 2.67
CA LEU A 482 -50.74 -21.56 1.91
C LEU A 482 -51.42 -20.35 2.55
N GLY A 483 -52.34 -20.55 3.49
CA GLY A 483 -53.08 -19.48 4.17
C GLY A 483 -54.15 -18.76 3.33
N ASN A 484 -54.18 -19.01 2.02
CA ASN A 484 -55.18 -18.54 1.06
C ASN A 484 -55.54 -19.67 0.08
N THR A 485 -56.67 -19.53 -0.63
CA THR A 485 -57.09 -20.53 -1.63
C THR A 485 -56.12 -20.52 -2.83
N PRO A 486 -55.51 -21.67 -3.20
CA PRO A 486 -54.56 -21.73 -4.30
C PRO A 486 -55.21 -21.48 -5.68
N ASN A 487 -54.51 -20.78 -6.57
CA ASN A 487 -54.91 -20.59 -7.97
C ASN A 487 -54.63 -21.83 -8.85
N PHE A 488 -53.76 -22.72 -8.38
CA PHE A 488 -53.43 -23.98 -9.01
C PHE A 488 -53.28 -25.06 -7.95
N TYR A 489 -53.90 -26.21 -8.17
CA TYR A 489 -53.78 -27.38 -7.32
C TYR A 489 -53.86 -28.64 -8.16
N ASN A 490 -53.12 -29.66 -7.74
CA ASN A 490 -53.10 -30.95 -8.39
C ASN A 490 -52.95 -32.07 -7.36
N VAL A 491 -53.62 -33.19 -7.61
CA VAL A 491 -53.56 -34.40 -6.79
C VAL A 491 -53.45 -35.61 -7.70
N ILE A 492 -52.43 -36.43 -7.48
CA ILE A 492 -52.18 -37.66 -8.23
C ILE A 492 -52.25 -38.84 -7.26
N PRO A 493 -53.07 -39.88 -7.54
CA PRO A 493 -53.04 -41.13 -6.79
C PRO A 493 -51.64 -41.76 -6.79
N ALA A 494 -51.16 -42.11 -5.61
CA ALA A 494 -49.89 -42.81 -5.39
C ALA A 494 -50.07 -44.21 -4.78
N SER A 495 -51.31 -44.66 -4.59
CA SER A 495 -51.68 -46.04 -4.26
C SER A 495 -52.87 -46.49 -5.12
N ALA A 496 -53.00 -47.81 -5.34
CA ALA A 496 -54.13 -48.36 -6.09
C ALA A 496 -55.49 -47.98 -5.46
N LYS A 497 -55.55 -47.90 -4.12
CA LYS A 497 -56.77 -47.53 -3.38
C LYS A 497 -57.13 -46.04 -3.49
N ALA A 498 -56.17 -45.17 -3.79
CA ALA A 498 -56.39 -43.74 -4.03
C ALA A 498 -56.81 -43.43 -5.48
N SER A 499 -56.99 -44.44 -6.33
CA SER A 499 -57.38 -44.28 -7.74
C SER A 499 -58.86 -43.91 -7.88
N GLY A 500 -59.23 -43.30 -9.01
CA GLY A 500 -60.64 -42.98 -9.30
C GLY A 500 -61.13 -41.66 -8.71
N ILE A 501 -60.22 -40.71 -8.50
CA ILE A 501 -60.57 -39.32 -8.16
C ILE A 501 -61.54 -38.78 -9.22
N GLN A 502 -62.71 -38.32 -8.79
CA GLN A 502 -63.71 -37.73 -9.67
C GLN A 502 -63.31 -36.29 -10.03
N HIS A 503 -62.97 -35.50 -9.03
CA HIS A 503 -62.43 -34.15 -9.19
C HIS A 503 -61.70 -33.71 -7.91
N VAL A 504 -61.00 -32.58 -8.02
CA VAL A 504 -60.25 -31.96 -6.92
C VAL A 504 -60.74 -30.52 -6.79
N GLY A 505 -60.88 -30.03 -5.56
CA GLY A 505 -61.11 -28.62 -5.25
C GLY A 505 -60.08 -28.11 -4.24
N ALA A 506 -60.15 -26.83 -3.89
CA ALA A 506 -59.36 -26.27 -2.81
C ALA A 506 -60.10 -25.14 -2.10
N ASP A 507 -59.82 -24.96 -0.81
CA ASP A 507 -60.22 -23.82 0.01
C ASP A 507 -58.97 -23.11 0.58
N SER A 508 -59.13 -22.20 1.54
CA SER A 508 -58.00 -21.44 2.11
C SER A 508 -57.01 -22.28 2.93
N SER A 509 -57.39 -23.51 3.28
CA SER A 509 -56.64 -24.39 4.18
C SER A 509 -56.32 -25.76 3.57
N ASN A 510 -57.17 -26.29 2.68
CA ASN A 510 -57.12 -27.67 2.20
C ASN A 510 -57.28 -27.81 0.69
N ILE A 511 -56.57 -28.78 0.11
CA ILE A 511 -56.97 -29.41 -1.16
C ILE A 511 -57.99 -30.50 -0.82
N ILE A 512 -59.09 -30.55 -1.56
CA ILE A 512 -60.22 -31.44 -1.33
C ILE A 512 -60.31 -32.46 -2.46
N VAL A 513 -60.25 -33.75 -2.13
CA VAL A 513 -60.30 -34.86 -3.07
C VAL A 513 -61.69 -35.50 -3.03
N TYR A 514 -62.37 -35.53 -4.17
CA TYR A 514 -63.72 -36.07 -4.30
C TYR A 514 -63.72 -37.37 -5.10
N TYR A 515 -64.46 -38.36 -4.63
CA TYR A 515 -64.72 -39.63 -5.33
C TYR A 515 -66.20 -39.76 -5.67
N ALA A 516 -66.50 -40.37 -6.82
CA ALA A 516 -67.87 -40.68 -7.23
C ALA A 516 -68.49 -41.80 -6.38
N ALA A 517 -67.66 -42.68 -5.81
CA ALA A 517 -68.02 -43.71 -4.86
C ALA A 517 -66.92 -43.80 -3.78
N ALA A 518 -67.31 -44.03 -2.53
CA ALA A 518 -66.37 -44.10 -1.41
C ALA A 518 -65.28 -45.17 -1.69
N PRO A 519 -63.98 -44.82 -1.59
CA PRO A 519 -62.91 -45.80 -1.71
C PRO A 519 -63.07 -46.92 -0.68
N GLY A 520 -62.90 -48.18 -1.09
CA GLY A 520 -63.06 -49.32 -0.19
C GLY A 520 -62.10 -49.26 1.00
N SER A 521 -62.55 -49.77 2.16
CA SER A 521 -61.86 -49.64 3.44
C SER A 521 -60.38 -50.06 3.38
N ALA A 522 -59.51 -49.22 3.92
CA ALA A 522 -58.08 -49.44 3.97
C ALA A 522 -57.40 -48.54 5.02
N ALA A 523 -56.70 -49.12 5.98
CA ALA A 523 -55.88 -48.38 6.93
C ALA A 523 -54.64 -47.81 6.23
N ASN A 524 -54.45 -46.49 6.28
CA ASN A 524 -53.38 -45.74 5.59
C ASN A 524 -53.25 -46.09 4.09
N GLY A 525 -54.35 -46.55 3.48
CA GLY A 525 -54.35 -47.08 2.12
C GLY A 525 -54.50 -46.02 1.04
N LEU A 526 -54.98 -44.82 1.38
CA LEU A 526 -55.12 -43.71 0.44
C LEU A 526 -53.85 -42.87 0.46
N ILE A 527 -53.06 -42.93 -0.62
CA ILE A 527 -51.84 -42.16 -0.78
C ILE A 527 -51.98 -41.25 -1.98
N TRP A 528 -51.78 -39.95 -1.78
CA TRP A 528 -51.77 -38.96 -2.87
C TRP A 528 -50.51 -38.12 -2.84
N LYS A 529 -49.92 -37.89 -4.02
CA LYS A 529 -48.97 -36.78 -4.22
C LYS A 529 -49.74 -35.54 -4.61
N TRP A 530 -49.43 -34.42 -3.98
CA TRP A 530 -50.16 -33.17 -4.20
C TRP A 530 -49.23 -31.99 -4.39
N GLU A 531 -49.75 -30.98 -5.09
CA GLU A 531 -49.14 -29.67 -5.30
C GLU A 531 -50.21 -28.58 -5.22
N ALA A 532 -49.90 -27.46 -4.56
CA ALA A 532 -50.73 -26.26 -4.51
C ALA A 532 -49.87 -25.02 -4.78
N ARG A 533 -50.40 -24.02 -5.49
CA ARG A 533 -49.73 -22.75 -5.79
C ARG A 533 -50.68 -21.56 -5.64
N LEU A 534 -50.16 -20.43 -5.17
CA LEU A 534 -50.91 -19.16 -5.04
C LEU A 534 -50.89 -18.34 -6.33
#